data_AF-X1HLR0-F1
#
_entry.id   AF-X1HLR0-F1
#
_cell.length_a   1.000
_cell.length_b   1.000
_cell.length_c   1.000
_cell.angle_alpha   90.00
_cell.angle_beta   90.00
_cell.angle_gamma   90.00
#
_symmetry.space_group_name_H-M   'P 1'
#
loop_
_entity.id
_entity.type
_entity.pdbx_description
1 polymer ?
#
loop_
_entity_poly.entity_id
_entity_poly.type
_entity_poly.pdbx_seq_one_letter_code
_entity_poly.pdbx_strand_id
1 'polypeptide(L)' 'MHEKEKIGPSTQLIKTKRGLLFLYHAVGEIDINIAREYGLKKKIKRGYSICAALLDLENPKKVIARTQN' A
#
# COMPACT_ATOMS: atom_id res chain seq x y z
N MET A 1 11.61 -2.65 2.92
CA MET A 1 10.33 -1.93 2.96
C MET A 1 9.73 -1.94 1.56
N HIS A 2 8.46 -2.32 1.45
CA HIS A 2 7.75 -2.53 0.20
C HIS A 2 7.38 -1.22 -0.54
N GLU A 3 7.23 -0.10 0.16
CA GLU A 3 7.01 1.25 -0.40
C GLU A 3 8.32 2.06 -0.52
N LYS A 4 9.37 1.50 -1.13
CA LYS A 4 10.69 2.18 -1.17
C LYS A 4 11.10 2.68 -2.56
N GLU A 5 10.78 1.94 -3.62
CA GLU A 5 11.26 2.27 -4.97
C GLU A 5 10.26 3.12 -5.75
N LYS A 6 8.98 2.72 -5.70
CA LYS A 6 7.91 3.37 -6.48
C LYS A 6 6.57 3.12 -5.81
N ILE A 7 5.69 4.11 -5.89
CA ILE A 7 4.25 3.91 -5.73
C ILE A 7 3.56 4.32 -7.03
N GLY A 8 2.45 3.67 -7.35
CA GLY A 8 1.64 4.02 -8.50
C GLY A 8 0.15 3.88 -8.20
N PRO A 9 -0.68 4.84 -8.63
CA PRO A 9 -2.11 4.76 -8.41
C PRO A 9 -2.68 3.50 -9.09
N SER A 10 -3.72 2.92 -8.47
CA SER A 10 -4.49 1.83 -9.06
C SER A 10 -5.79 2.39 -9.64
N THR A 11 -6.92 2.20 -8.95
CA THR A 11 -8.25 2.65 -9.39
C THR A 11 -8.48 4.13 -9.07
N GLN A 12 -9.64 4.67 -9.49
CA GLN A 12 -10.10 5.97 -8.99
C GLN A 12 -10.26 5.96 -7.46
N LEU A 13 -10.17 7.15 -6.86
CA LEU A 13 -10.45 7.36 -5.43
C LEU A 13 -11.89 7.00 -5.11
N ILE A 14 -12.09 6.24 -4.04
CA ILE A 14 -13.41 5.82 -3.59
C ILE A 14 -13.80 6.69 -2.39
N LYS A 15 -14.84 7.52 -2.54
CA LYS A 15 -15.36 8.33 -1.43
C LYS A 15 -16.04 7.44 -0.40
N THR A 16 -15.69 7.60 0.87
CA THR A 16 -16.32 6.90 2.00
C THR A 16 -16.79 7.90 3.05
N LYS A 17 -17.53 7.43 4.07
CA LYS A 17 -17.89 8.26 5.24
C LYS A 17 -16.68 8.65 6.11
N ARG A 18 -15.52 8.00 5.93
CA ARG A 18 -14.33 8.17 6.79
C ARG A 18 -13.15 8.84 6.07
N GLY A 19 -13.24 9.09 4.78
CA GLY A 19 -12.11 9.51 3.96
C GLY A 19 -12.25 9.15 2.48
N LEU A 20 -11.28 9.55 1.67
CA LEU A 20 -11.09 9.03 0.32
C LEU A 20 -10.20 7.78 0.42
N LEU A 21 -10.73 6.62 0.05
CA LEU A 21 -9.96 5.40 -0.05
C LEU A 21 -9.13 5.45 -1.34
N PHE A 22 -7.81 5.37 -1.18
CA PHE A 22 -6.83 5.33 -2.24
C PHE A 22 -6.18 3.94 -2.28
N LEU A 23 -6.41 3.22 -3.38
CA LEU A 23 -5.76 1.95 -3.66
C LEU A 23 -4.58 2.20 -4.59
N TYR A 24 -3.42 1.62 -4.27
CA TYR A 24 -2.20 1.81 -5.04
C TYR A 24 -1.32 0.57 -4.99
N HIS A 25 -0.37 0.49 -5.91
CA HIS A 25 0.70 -0.49 -5.84
C HIS A 25 1.99 0.16 -5.36
N ALA A 26 2.75 -0.60 -4.58
CA ALA A 26 4.08 -0.25 -4.10
C ALA A 26 5.11 -1.23 -4.66
N VAL A 27 6.31 -0.73 -4.97
CA VAL A 27 7.46 -1.52 -5.43
C VAL A 27 8.58 -1.43 -4.43
N GLY A 28 9.07 -2.60 -4.02
CA GLY A 28 10.20 -2.72 -3.11
C GLY A 28 10.43 -4.14 -2.64
N GLU A 29 11.25 -4.28 -1.60
CA GLU A 29 11.51 -5.56 -0.95
C GLU A 29 10.31 -5.98 -0.10
N ILE A 30 9.83 -7.21 -0.33
CA ILE A 30 8.84 -7.88 0.52
C ILE A 30 9.60 -8.76 1.51
N ASP A 31 9.48 -8.41 2.79
CA ASP A 31 10.18 -9.07 3.88
C ASP A 31 9.74 -10.53 4.04
N ILE A 32 10.60 -11.35 4.66
CA ILE A 32 10.31 -12.76 4.90
C ILE A 32 9.07 -12.97 5.77
N ASN A 33 8.74 -12.07 6.69
CA ASN A 33 7.57 -12.19 7.54
C ASN A 33 6.29 -12.16 6.71
N ILE A 34 6.17 -11.19 5.79
CA ILE A 34 5.03 -11.11 4.86
C ILE A 34 5.06 -12.29 3.89
N ALA A 35 6.22 -12.61 3.32
CA ALA A 35 6.35 -13.70 2.37
C ALA A 35 5.87 -15.05 2.94
N ARG A 36 6.11 -15.30 4.24
CA ARG A 36 5.66 -16.51 4.95
C ARG A 36 4.15 -16.60 5.10
N GLU A 37 3.45 -15.49 5.30
CA GLU A 37 1.97 -15.47 5.33
C GLU A 37 1.37 -15.98 4.01
N TYR A 38 2.10 -15.84 2.90
CA TYR A 38 1.72 -16.35 1.58
C TYR A 38 2.37 -17.69 1.22
N GLY A 39 2.95 -18.42 2.19
CA GLY A 39 3.57 -19.72 1.99
C GLY A 39 4.94 -19.69 1.28
N LEU A 40 5.56 -18.52 1.15
CA LEU A 40 6.86 -18.36 0.50
C LEU A 40 8.00 -18.56 1.50
N LYS A 41 9.01 -19.31 1.08
CA LYS A 41 10.17 -19.67 1.91
C LYS A 41 11.31 -18.65 1.89
N LYS A 42 11.22 -17.62 1.04
CA LYS A 42 12.28 -16.63 0.81
C LYS A 42 11.68 -15.24 0.66
N LYS A 43 12.41 -14.22 1.10
CA LYS A 43 12.06 -12.82 0.84
C LYS A 43 12.07 -12.53 -0.66
N ILE A 44 11.26 -11.56 -1.09
CA ILE A 44 11.24 -11.11 -2.48
C ILE A 44 12.05 -9.82 -2.55
N LYS A 45 13.21 -9.86 -3.23
CA LYS A 45 14.12 -8.71 -3.35
C LYS A 45 13.44 -7.49 -3.96
N ARG A 46 12.55 -7.72 -4.94
CA ARG A 46 11.77 -6.69 -5.62
C ARG A 46 10.43 -7.27 -6.05
N GLY A 47 9.35 -6.74 -5.50
CA GLY A 47 8.00 -7.18 -5.76
C GLY A 47 7.00 -6.03 -5.77
N TYR A 48 5.82 -6.31 -6.31
CA TYR A 48 4.68 -5.40 -6.27
C TYR A 48 3.77 -5.83 -5.11
N SER A 49 3.37 -4.86 -4.28
CA SER A 49 2.37 -5.06 -3.21
C SER A 49 1.18 -4.16 -3.46
N ILE A 50 -0.03 -4.65 -3.20
CA ILE A 50 -1.24 -3.82 -3.18
C ILE A 50 -1.35 -3.19 -1.79
N CYS A 51 -1.54 -1.88 -1.77
CA CYS A 51 -1.61 -1.07 -0.57
C CYS A 51 -2.89 -0.21 -0.60
N ALA A 52 -3.34 0.18 0.59
CA ALA A 52 -4.43 1.12 0.76
C ALA A 52 -4.00 2.28 1.67
N ALA A 53 -4.43 3.48 1.32
CA ALA A 53 -4.37 4.67 2.17
C ALA A 53 -5.76 5.29 2.28
N LEU A 54 -6.07 5.84 3.46
CA LEU A 54 -7.23 6.67 3.71
C LEU A 54 -6.78 8.12 3.72
N LEU A 55 -7.26 8.91 2.78
CA LEU A 55 -6.96 10.34 2.67
C LEU A 55 -8.09 11.17 3.25
N ASP A 56 -7.78 12.37 3.73
CA ASP A 56 -8.75 13.33 4.23
C ASP A 56 -9.69 13.83 3.11
N LEU A 57 -10.97 13.99 3.42
CA LEU A 57 -12.01 14.36 2.43
C LEU A 57 -11.85 15.81 1.95
N GLU A 58 -11.45 16.71 2.84
CA GLU A 58 -11.32 18.15 2.56
C GLU A 58 -9.90 18.49 2.09
N ASN A 59 -8.90 17.73 2.55
CA ASN A 59 -7.51 17.88 2.12
C ASN A 59 -6.88 16.53 1.70
N PRO A 60 -7.04 16.09 0.44
CA PRO A 60 -6.54 14.79 -0.02
C PRO A 60 -5.01 14.58 0.08
N LYS A 61 -4.23 15.65 0.29
CA LYS A 61 -2.77 15.55 0.54
C LYS A 61 -2.45 14.99 1.93
N LYS A 62 -3.42 15.04 2.85
CA LYS A 62 -3.28 14.53 4.22
C LYS A 62 -3.67 13.05 4.26
N VAL A 63 -2.69 12.21 4.55
CA VAL A 63 -2.89 10.77 4.79
C VAL A 63 -3.37 10.58 6.23
N ILE A 64 -4.59 10.07 6.41
CA ILE A 64 -5.15 9.73 7.73
C ILE A 64 -4.56 8.41 8.21
N ALA A 65 -4.54 7.41 7.34
CA ALA A 65 -4.03 6.08 7.63
C ALA A 65 -3.51 5.42 6.36
N ARG A 66 -2.64 4.43 6.49
CA ARG A 66 -2.22 3.55 5.40
C ARG A 66 -1.95 2.15 5.94
N THR A 67 -1.93 1.18 5.03
CA THR A 67 -1.54 -0.20 5.35
C THR A 67 -0.16 -0.20 5.99
N GLN A 68 -0.01 -0.89 7.13
CA GLN A 68 1.29 -1.12 7.75
C GLN A 68 1.71 -2.56 7.50
N ASN A 69 3.01 -2.73 7.26
CA ASN A 69 3.66 -3.99 6.93
C ASN A 69 4.74 -4.31 7.96
#